data_AF-A0A0J8BCC2-F1
#
_entry.id   AF-A0A0J8BCC2-F1
#
_cell.length_a   1.000
_cell.length_b   1.000
_cell.length_c   1.000
_cell.angle_alpha   90.00
_cell.angle_beta   90.00
_cell.angle_gamma   90.00
#
_symmetry.space_group_name_H-M   'P 1'
#
loop_
_entity.id
_entity.type
_entity.pdbx_description
1 polymer ?
#
loop_
_entity_poly.entity_id
_entity_poly.type
_entity_poly.pdbx_seq_one_letter_code
_entity_poly.pdbx_strand_id
1 'polypeptide(L)' 'MSSTNATKSWLKSLTRYVKAPWKITGPCASLEYKSSVPRAPEYCPFFPATITHEAIIPSADTVFDIKYFPRD' A
#
# COMPACT_ATOMS: atom_id res chain seq x y z
N MET A 1 21.23 14.05 48.92
CA MET A 1 20.93 14.55 47.57
C MET A 1 20.80 13.35 46.63
N SER A 2 19.59 13.00 46.15
CA SER A 2 19.44 11.97 45.11
C SER A 2 18.24 12.24 44.21
N SER A 3 18.12 13.49 43.77
CA SER A 3 17.13 13.94 42.78
C SER A 3 17.40 13.39 41.37
N THR A 4 18.63 12.92 41.11
CA THR A 4 19.09 12.41 39.81
C THR A 4 18.62 10.98 39.52
N ASN A 5 18.44 10.14 40.53
CA ASN A 5 18.00 8.74 40.34
C ASN A 5 16.48 8.63 40.16
N ALA A 6 15.71 9.46 40.87
CA ALA A 6 14.25 9.52 40.72
C ALA A 6 13.83 10.04 39.33
N THR A 7 14.52 11.06 38.81
CA THR A 7 14.28 11.62 37.48
C THR A 7 14.65 10.66 36.35
N LYS A 8 15.79 9.94 36.46
CA LYS A 8 16.17 8.88 35.51
C LYS A 8 15.16 7.73 35.44
N SER A 9 14.60 7.32 36.58
CA SER A 9 13.55 6.29 36.65
C SER A 9 12.28 6.71 35.90
N TRP A 10 11.87 7.98 36.06
CA TRP A 10 10.68 8.53 35.40
C TRP A 10 10.86 8.71 33.89
N LEU A 11 12.03 9.20 33.44
CA LEU A 11 12.34 9.28 32.01
C LEU A 11 12.38 7.89 31.35
N LYS A 12 12.90 6.87 32.06
CA LYS A 12 12.91 5.48 31.59
C LYS A 12 11.49 4.90 31.48
N SER A 13 10.56 5.32 32.33
CA SER A 13 9.14 4.94 32.20
C SER A 13 8.49 5.63 31.00
N LEU A 14 8.79 6.91 30.76
CA LEU A 14 8.28 7.67 29.61
C LEU A 14 8.73 7.08 28.27
N THR A 15 9.99 6.69 28.17
CA THR A 15 10.51 5.99 26.96
C THR A 15 9.82 4.67 26.68
N ARG A 16 9.21 4.02 27.70
CA ARG A 16 8.43 2.79 27.53
C ARG A 16 7.05 3.05 26.90
N TYR A 17 6.54 4.28 26.98
CA TYR A 17 5.31 4.71 26.32
C TYR A 17 5.55 5.16 24.88
N VAL A 18 6.78 5.55 24.52
CA VAL A 18 7.20 5.80 23.13
C VAL A 18 7.60 4.48 22.47
N LYS A 19 6.63 3.56 22.30
CA LYS A 19 6.87 2.20 21.78
C LYS A 19 7.34 2.14 20.32
N ALA A 20 7.31 3.24 19.58
CA ALA A 20 7.66 3.29 18.16
C ALA A 20 8.26 4.66 17.78
N PRO A 21 9.54 4.93 18.07
CA PRO A 21 10.19 6.21 17.77
C PRO A 21 10.18 6.57 16.26
N TRP A 22 10.10 5.57 15.38
CA TRP A 22 9.95 5.73 13.92
C TRP A 22 8.59 6.31 13.48
N LYS A 23 7.63 6.48 14.41
CA LYS A 23 6.38 7.23 14.17
C LYS A 23 6.55 8.73 14.33
N ILE A 24 7.60 9.16 15.03
CA ILE A 24 7.90 10.59 15.27
C ILE A 24 8.87 11.09 14.19
N THR A 25 9.80 10.22 13.79
CA THR A 25 10.84 10.55 12.82
C THR A 25 10.89 9.46 11.74
N GLY A 26 10.80 9.85 10.47
CA GLY A 26 10.86 8.94 9.34
C GLY A 26 9.64 9.02 8.40
N PRO A 27 9.63 8.21 7.33
CA PRO A 27 8.56 8.23 6.33
C PRO A 27 7.19 7.91 6.95
N CYS A 28 7.15 7.05 7.97
CA CYS A 28 5.94 6.68 8.70
C CYS A 28 5.33 7.83 9.54
N ALA A 29 6.03 8.97 9.67
CA ALA A 29 5.56 10.16 10.37
C ALA A 29 4.91 11.19 9.42
N SER A 30 5.03 11.00 8.09
CA SER A 30 4.41 11.88 7.10
C SER A 30 2.90 11.67 7.05
N LEU A 31 2.13 12.75 6.87
CA LEU A 31 0.68 12.70 6.67
C LEU A 31 0.28 11.95 5.39
N GLU A 32 1.18 11.89 4.42
CA GLU A 32 0.97 11.18 3.16
C GLU A 32 1.28 9.69 3.24
N TYR A 33 1.89 9.23 4.34
CA TYR A 33 2.29 7.85 4.49
C TYR A 33 1.08 6.92 4.56
N LYS A 34 1.04 5.93 3.66
CA LYS A 34 0.04 4.86 3.64
C LYS A 34 0.72 3.52 3.89
N SER A 35 0.10 2.69 4.73
CA SER A 35 0.56 1.33 4.95
C SER A 35 0.41 0.48 3.69
N SER A 36 1.42 -0.32 3.38
CA SER A 36 1.43 -1.19 2.19
C SER A 36 0.43 -2.35 2.23
N VAL A 37 -0.15 -2.66 3.39
CA VAL A 37 -1.05 -3.81 3.56
C VAL A 37 -2.50 -3.33 3.45
N PRO A 38 -3.16 -3.48 2.29
CA PRO A 38 -4.59 -3.19 2.15
C PRO A 38 -5.42 -4.21 2.92
N ARG A 39 -6.66 -3.87 3.26
CA ARG A 39 -7.58 -4.87 3.81
C ARG A 39 -8.00 -5.85 2.71
N ALA A 40 -8.26 -7.10 3.09
CA ALA A 40 -8.69 -8.14 2.15
C ALA A 40 -9.85 -7.71 1.22
N PRO A 41 -10.97 -7.12 1.70
CA PRO A 41 -12.06 -6.68 0.83
C PRO A 41 -11.72 -5.45 -0.03
N GLU A 42 -10.70 -4.66 0.35
CA GLU A 42 -10.26 -3.50 -0.42
C GLU A 42 -9.35 -3.92 -1.59
N TYR A 43 -8.53 -4.96 -1.39
CA TYR A 43 -7.62 -5.47 -2.41
C TYR A 43 -8.33 -6.31 -3.48
N CYS A 44 -9.25 -7.18 -3.05
CA CYS A 44 -9.95 -8.10 -3.94
C CYS A 44 -11.46 -8.04 -3.67
N PRO A 45 -12.14 -6.95 -4.08
CA PRO A 45 -13.58 -6.79 -3.86
C PRO A 45 -14.41 -7.79 -4.66
N PHE A 46 -13.93 -8.18 -5.84
CA PHE A 46 -14.57 -9.16 -6.72
C PHE A 46 -13.59 -10.29 -7.00
N PHE A 47 -14.09 -11.52 -6.98
CA PHE A 47 -13.32 -12.68 -7.42
C PHE A 47 -12.98 -12.54 -8.92
N PRO A 48 -11.77 -12.92 -9.38
CA PRO A 48 -11.36 -12.73 -10.77
C PRO A 48 -12.27 -13.40 -11.80
N ALA A 49 -12.98 -14.48 -11.44
CA ALA A 49 -13.94 -15.12 -12.32
C ALA A 49 -15.34 -14.49 -12.26
N THR A 50 -15.58 -13.53 -11.36
CA THR A 50 -16.85 -12.79 -11.30
C THR A 50 -16.83 -11.71 -12.36
N ILE A 51 -17.59 -11.91 -13.44
CA ILE A 51 -17.71 -10.95 -14.54
C ILE A 51 -18.60 -9.79 -14.07
N THR A 52 -17.99 -8.66 -13.71
CA THR A 52 -18.71 -7.40 -13.42
C THR A 52 -18.96 -6.57 -14.67
N HIS A 53 -18.05 -6.67 -15.64
CA HIS A 53 -18.11 -5.99 -16.92
C HIS A 53 -17.69 -6.98 -18.03
N GLU A 54 -18.38 -6.91 -19.16
CA GLU A 54 -18.01 -7.68 -20.34
C GLU A 54 -16.74 -7.11 -20.97
N ALA A 55 -15.68 -7.92 -21.03
CA ALA A 55 -14.42 -7.52 -21.65
C ALA A 55 -14.50 -7.68 -23.17
N ILE A 56 -14.39 -6.59 -23.92
CA ILE A 56 -14.25 -6.61 -25.38
C ILE A 56 -12.76 -6.51 -25.70
N ILE A 57 -12.15 -7.65 -26.01
CA ILE A 57 -10.72 -7.72 -26.35
C ILE A 57 -10.59 -7.51 -27.86
N PRO A 58 -9.93 -6.43 -28.33
CA PRO A 58 -9.72 -6.21 -29.76
C PRO A 58 -8.76 -7.30 -30.30
N SER A 59 -9.17 -7.95 -31.39
CA SER A 59 -8.45 -9.10 -31.95
C SER A 59 -7.77 -8.82 -33.29
N ALA A 60 -8.22 -7.82 -34.05
CA ALA A 60 -7.72 -7.55 -35.39
C ALA A 60 -7.69 -6.05 -35.69
N ASP A 61 -6.54 -5.59 -36.20
CA ASP A 61 -6.35 -4.21 -36.63
C ASP A 61 -6.86 -3.94 -38.05
N THR A 62 -6.91 -4.97 -38.91
CA THR A 62 -7.39 -4.85 -40.30
C THR A 62 -8.68 -5.64 -40.50
N VAL A 63 -9.75 -5.14 -39.89
CA VAL A 63 -11.09 -5.76 -40.03
C VAL A 63 -11.59 -5.66 -41.48
N PHE A 64 -11.26 -4.57 -42.19
CA PHE A 64 -11.80 -4.29 -43.53
C PHE A 64 -10.82 -4.49 -44.69
N ASP A 65 -9.50 -4.39 -44.48
CA ASP A 65 -8.48 -4.70 -45.50
C ASP A 65 -7.80 -6.04 -45.21
N ILE A 66 -8.38 -7.12 -45.71
CA ILE A 66 -8.02 -8.51 -45.38
C ILE A 66 -6.84 -9.07 -46.21
N LYS A 67 -6.08 -8.21 -46.90
CA LYS A 67 -4.97 -8.67 -47.74
C LYS A 67 -3.89 -9.31 -46.88
N TYR A 68 -3.66 -10.60 -47.12
CA TYR A 68 -2.74 -11.39 -46.33
C TYR A 68 -1.28 -11.25 -46.81
N PHE A 69 -1.03 -11.27 -48.13
CA PHE A 69 0.32 -11.18 -48.68
C PHE A 69 1.18 -9.99 -48.19
N PRO A 70 0.67 -8.75 -48.02
CA PRO A 70 1.47 -7.65 -47.48
C PRO A 70 1.59 -7.67 -45.93
N ARG A 71 0.82 -8.51 -45.25
CA ARG A 71 0.76 -8.64 -43.78
C ARG A 71 1.69 -9.73 -43.26
N ASP A 72 1.85 -10.80 -44.03
CA ASP A 72 2.78 -11.92 -43.79
C ASP A 72 4.24 -11.48 -43.97
#